data_AF-A0A9D6PLF4-F1
#
_entry.id   AF-A0A9D6PLF4-F1
#
_cell.length_a   1.000
_cell.length_b   1.000
_cell.length_c   1.000
_cell.angle_alpha   90.00
_cell.angle_beta   90.00
_cell.angle_gamma   90.00
#
_symmetry.space_group_name_H-M   'P 1'
#
loop_
_entity.id
_entity.type
_entity.pdbx_description
1 polymer ?
#
loop_
_entity_poly.entity_id
_entity_poly.type
_entity_poly.pdbx_seq_one_letter_code
_entity_poly.pdbx_strand_id
1 'polypeptide(L)' 'MTAIPRNTQVVSISLQKSIARKLDTIRKFRGQTRSAVIAALIEKETENQRWEKIYKKGQETAKKFKITSEDDIDRILHAP' A
#
# COMPACT_ATOMS: atom_id res chain seq x y z
N MET A 1 -34.46 -18.47 -5.06
CA MET A 1 -33.63 -17.68 -4.13
C MET A 1 -32.21 -17.69 -4.65
N THR A 2 -31.72 -16.56 -5.17
CA THR A 2 -30.37 -16.45 -5.73
C THR A 2 -29.38 -16.28 -4.59
N ALA A 3 -28.50 -17.26 -4.36
CA ALA A 3 -27.46 -17.16 -3.34
C ALA A 3 -26.38 -16.18 -3.81
N ILE A 4 -26.22 -15.06 -3.11
CA ILE A 4 -25.11 -14.13 -3.35
C ILE A 4 -23.84 -14.78 -2.78
N PRO A 5 -22.81 -15.07 -3.60
CA PRO A 5 -21.60 -15.72 -3.12
C PRO A 5 -20.81 -14.76 -2.20
N ARG A 6 -20.32 -15.29 -1.08
CA ARG A 6 -19.52 -14.51 -0.13
C ARG A 6 -18.11 -14.30 -0.68
N ASN A 7 -17.72 -13.04 -0.91
CA ASN A 7 -16.36 -12.69 -1.36
C ASN A 7 -15.36 -12.46 -0.20
N THR A 8 -15.53 -13.16 0.92
CA THR A 8 -14.65 -13.03 2.09
C THR A 8 -14.17 -14.39 2.57
N GLN A 9 -12.92 -14.45 3.03
CA GLN A 9 -12.32 -15.64 3.64
C GLN A 9 -12.06 -15.36 5.13
N VAL A 10 -12.40 -16.31 6.01
CA VAL A 10 -12.02 -16.21 7.43
C VAL A 10 -10.60 -16.72 7.57
N VAL A 11 -9.75 -15.93 8.21
CA VAL A 11 -8.37 -16.31 8.56
C VAL A 11 -8.23 -16.33 10.08
N SER A 12 -7.53 -17.34 10.60
CA SER A 12 -7.18 -17.42 12.01
C SER A 12 -5.73 -17.00 12.19
N ILE A 13 -5.49 -15.99 13.03
CA ILE A 13 -4.15 -15.44 13.26
C ILE A 13 -3.84 -15.40 14.76
N SER A 14 -2.61 -15.76 15.12
CA SER A 14 -2.09 -15.62 16.47
C SER A 14 -1.27 -14.33 16.57
N LEU A 15 -1.60 -13.47 17.53
CA LEU A 15 -0.88 -12.23 17.80
C LEU A 15 -0.37 -12.24 19.24
N GLN A 16 0.80 -11.62 19.45
CA GLN A 16 1.26 -11.32 20.80
C GLN A 16 0.19 -10.51 21.55
N LYS A 17 0.01 -10.78 22.85
CA LYS A 17 -1.01 -10.10 23.68
C LYS A 17 -0.90 -8.57 23.62
N SER A 18 0.33 -8.04 23.59
CA SER A 18 0.61 -6.61 23.45
C SER A 18 0.07 -6.04 22.15
N ILE A 19 0.27 -6.73 21.03
CA ILE A 19 -0.20 -6.33 19.70
C ILE A 19 -1.72 -6.44 19.60
N ALA A 20 -2.31 -7.51 20.13
CA ALA A 20 -3.77 -7.65 20.17
C ALA A 20 -4.45 -6.49 20.91
N ARG A 21 -3.87 -6.02 22.03
CA ARG A 21 -4.34 -4.83 22.76
C ARG A 21 -4.22 -3.54 21.95
N LYS A 22 -3.13 -3.37 21.21
CA LYS A 22 -2.96 -2.22 20.30
C LYS A 22 -4.02 -2.23 19.19
N LEU A 23 -4.24 -3.38 18.55
CA LEU A 23 -5.30 -3.54 17.55
C LEU A 23 -6.68 -3.17 18.12
N ASP A 24 -6.98 -3.61 19.34
CA ASP A 24 -8.23 -3.27 20.02
C ASP A 24 -8.38 -1.79 20.36
N THR A 25 -7.27 -1.10 20.62
CA THR A 25 -7.28 0.35 20.87
C THR A 25 -7.53 1.10 19.56
N ILE A 26 -6.82 0.74 18.49
CA ILE A 26 -6.93 1.37 17.17
C ILE A 26 -8.35 1.19 16.62
N ARG A 27 -8.90 -0.02 16.67
CA ARG A 27 -10.24 -0.30 16.13
C ARG A 27 -11.31 0.54 16.84
N LYS A 28 -11.19 0.71 18.18
CA LYS A 28 -12.13 1.50 18.99
C LYS A 28 -12.04 2.97 18.63
N PHE A 29 -10.83 3.50 18.55
CA PHE A 29 -10.58 4.88 18.15
C PHE A 29 -11.15 5.21 16.76
N ARG A 30 -11.04 4.26 15.82
CA ARG A 30 -11.55 4.42 14.45
C ARG A 30 -13.01 4.04 14.25
N GLY A 31 -13.69 3.47 15.25
CA GLY A 31 -15.03 2.91 15.09
C GLY A 31 -15.11 1.75 14.09
N GLN A 32 -14.03 0.98 13.93
CA GLN A 32 -13.90 -0.08 12.92
C GLN A 32 -13.82 -1.48 13.54
N THR A 33 -14.07 -2.50 12.72
CA THR A 33 -13.84 -3.91 13.10
C THR A 33 -12.34 -4.26 13.05
N ARG A 34 -11.94 -5.34 13.75
CA ARG A 34 -10.55 -5.83 13.70
C ARG A 34 -10.13 -6.19 12.28
N SER A 35 -11.01 -6.86 11.52
CA SER A 35 -10.74 -7.26 10.14
C SER A 35 -10.56 -6.05 9.23
N ALA A 36 -11.36 -4.99 9.39
CA ALA A 36 -11.21 -3.77 8.61
C ALA A 36 -9.86 -3.08 8.87
N VAL A 37 -9.44 -3.00 10.14
CA VAL A 37 -8.11 -2.43 10.48
C VAL A 37 -6.98 -3.27 9.88
N ILE A 38 -7.06 -4.60 9.98
CA ILE A 38 -6.04 -5.49 9.41
C ILE A 38 -6.01 -5.39 7.88
N ALA A 39 -7.16 -5.37 7.21
CA ALA A 39 -7.26 -5.24 5.76
C ALA A 39 -6.59 -3.94 5.27
N ALA A 40 -6.90 -2.80 5.91
CA ALA A 40 -6.30 -1.52 5.58
C ALA A 40 -4.78 -1.50 5.79
N LEU A 41 -4.27 -2.21 6.80
CA LEU A 41 -2.82 -2.35 7.01
C LEU A 41 -2.15 -3.16 5.90
N ILE A 42 -2.79 -4.25 5.45
CA ILE A 42 -2.28 -5.09 4.36
C ILE A 42 -2.28 -4.31 3.03
N GLU A 43 -3.36 -3.58 2.74
CA GLU A 43 -3.44 -2.73 1.55
C GLU A 43 -2.35 -1.65 1.54
N LYS A 44 -2.18 -0.96 2.68
CA LYS A 44 -1.14 0.06 2.83
C LYS A 44 0.26 -0.53 2.62
N GLU A 45 0.54 -1.70 3.17
CA GLU A 45 1.85 -2.35 2.99
C GLU A 45 2.08 -2.75 1.53
N THR A 46 1.04 -3.25 0.85
CA THR A 46 1.10 -3.60 -0.58
C THR A 46 1.37 -2.36 -1.43
N GLU A 47 0.73 -1.24 -1.10
CA GLU A 47 0.94 0.04 -1.77
C GLU A 47 2.35 0.59 -1.54
N ASN A 48 2.87 0.52 -0.32
CA ASN A 48 4.25 0.92 0.00
C ASN A 48 5.27 0.16 -0.86
N GLN A 49 5.13 -1.18 -0.95
CA GLN A 49 6.01 -2.01 -1.77
C GLN A 49 5.90 -1.68 -3.26
N ARG A 50 4.70 -1.32 -3.73
CA ARG A 50 4.51 -0.86 -5.11
C ARG A 50 5.23 0.47 -5.35
N TRP A 51 5.08 1.43 -4.46
CA TRP A 51 5.75 2.73 -4.55
C TRP A 51 7.27 2.62 -4.49
N GLU A 52 7.80 1.74 -3.62
CA GLU A 52 9.24 1.49 -3.54
C GLU A 52 9.81 1.00 -4.88
N LYS A 53 9.10 0.07 -5.56
CA LYS A 53 9.49 -0.41 -6.89
C LYS A 53 9.44 0.70 -7.95
N ILE A 54 8.39 1.52 -7.94
CA ILE A 54 8.24 2.65 -8.87
C ILE A 54 9.38 3.65 -8.66
N TYR A 55 9.64 4.01 -7.41
CA TYR A 55 10.70 4.93 -7.04
C TYR A 55 12.07 4.43 -7.49
N LYS A 56 12.40 3.16 -7.22
CA LYS A 56 13.65 2.54 -7.67
C LYS A 56 13.79 2.57 -9.19
N LYS A 57 12.73 2.18 -9.92
CA LYS A 57 12.71 2.27 -11.38
C LYS A 57 12.91 3.71 -11.88
N GLY A 58 12.30 4.68 -11.21
CA GLY A 58 12.48 6.10 -11.48
C GLY A 58 13.94 6.53 -11.33
N GLN A 59 14.59 6.15 -10.23
CA GLN A 59 16.01 6.44 -10.00
C GLN A 59 16.93 5.80 -11.04
N GLU A 60 16.70 4.54 -11.40
CA GLU A 60 17.47 3.84 -12.44
C GLU A 60 17.29 4.52 -13.81
N THR A 61 16.06 4.92 -14.12
CA THR A 61 15.73 5.63 -15.36
C THR A 61 16.41 7.00 -15.40
N ALA A 62 16.32 7.78 -14.32
CA ALA A 62 16.96 9.09 -14.22
C ALA A 62 18.48 8.98 -14.42
N LYS A 63 19.13 7.98 -13.82
CA LYS A 63 20.57 7.71 -14.05
C LYS A 63 20.86 7.36 -15.50
N LYS A 64 20.08 6.45 -16.11
CA LYS A 64 20.26 6.02 -17.50
C LYS A 64 20.18 7.19 -18.49
N PHE A 65 19.24 8.10 -18.27
CA PHE A 65 18.99 9.25 -19.15
C PHE A 65 19.66 10.55 -18.67
N LYS A 66 20.45 10.49 -17.60
CA LYS A 66 21.11 11.65 -16.96
C LYS A 66 20.13 12.78 -16.63
N ILE A 67 18.90 12.43 -16.27
CA ILE A 67 17.87 13.38 -15.85
C ILE A 67 18.23 13.84 -14.44
N THR A 68 18.49 15.14 -14.29
CA THR A 68 18.88 15.74 -13.00
C THR A 68 17.92 16.83 -12.53
N SER A 69 17.03 17.28 -13.42
CA SER A 69 16.07 18.35 -13.19
C SER A 69 14.76 18.10 -13.94
N GLU A 70 13.72 18.83 -13.57
CA GLU A 70 12.43 18.81 -14.29
C GLU A 70 12.58 19.37 -15.72
N ASP A 71 13.47 20.35 -15.94
CA ASP A 71 13.78 20.89 -17.27
C ASP A 71 14.33 19.82 -18.22
N ASP A 72 15.08 18.83 -17.71
CA ASP A 72 15.56 17.72 -18.53
C ASP A 72 14.40 16.81 -18.98
N ILE A 73 13.35 16.69 -18.17
CA ILE A 73 12.14 15.95 -18.53
C ILE A 73 11.35 16.71 -19.60
N ASP A 74 11.20 18.03 -19.42
CA ASP A 74 10.50 18.90 -20.36
C ASP A 74 11.15 18.87 -21.76
N ARG A 75 12.49 18.93 -21.80
CA ARG A 75 13.25 18.75 -23.06
C ARG A 75 13.01 17.40 -23.71
N ILE A 76 12.86 16.32 -22.94
CA ILE A 76 12.60 14.97 -23.50
C ILE A 76 11.18 14.89 -24.05
N LEU A 77 10.19 15.46 -23.36
CA LEU A 77 8.78 15.38 -23.74
C LEU A 77 8.40 16.32 -24.89
N HIS A 78 9.07 17.46 -25.00
CA HIS A 78 8.79 18.50 -25.98
C HIS A 78 9.90 18.64 -27.04
N ALA A 79 10.85 17.72 -27.09
CA ALA A 79 11.75 17.60 -28.24
C ALA A 79 10.94 17.26 -29.51
N PRO A 80 11.25 17.89 -30.67
CA PRO A 80 10.61 17.60 -31.95
C PRO A 80 10.89 16.18 -32.46
#